data_AF-K1TWM8-F1
#
_entry.id   AF-K1TWM8-F1
#
_cell.length_a   1.000
_cell.length_b   1.000
_cell.length_c   1.000
_cell.angle_alpha   90.00
_cell.angle_beta   90.00
_cell.angle_gamma   90.00
#
_symmetry.space_group_name_H-M   'P 1'
#
loop_
_entity.id
_entity.type
_entity.pdbx_description
1 polymer ?
#
loop_
_entity_poly.entity_id
_entity_poly.type
_entity_poly.pdbx_seq_one_letter_code
_entity_poly.pdbx_strand_id
1 'polypeptide(L)' 'LFEADIYDAIDLTHCCEGRTSYGGPTQASVLKQIADVKSKINC' A
#
# COMPACT_ATOMS: atom_id res chain seq x y z
N LEU A 1 8.01 24.71 14.37
CA LEU A 1 7.19 23.71 13.65
C LEU A 1 8.17 22.86 12.85
N PHE A 2 7.95 21.55 12.68
CA PHE A 2 8.91 20.69 11.97
C PHE A 2 9.03 21.07 10.49
N GLU A 3 10.09 20.61 9.84
CA GLU A 3 10.33 20.77 8.41
C GLU A 3 9.33 19.95 7.57
N ALA A 4 9.15 20.33 6.31
CA ALA A 4 8.13 19.75 5.42
C ALA A 4 8.35 18.26 5.14
N ASP A 5 9.60 17.80 5.18
CA ASP A 5 9.99 16.40 5.00
C ASP A 5 9.42 15.48 6.08
N ILE A 6 9.27 15.97 7.31
CA ILE A 6 8.67 15.21 8.41
C ILE A 6 7.18 14.98 8.14
N TYR A 7 6.47 16.00 7.68
CA TYR A 7 5.04 15.87 7.36
C TYR A 7 4.80 14.95 6.18
N ASP A 8 5.70 14.98 5.19
CA ASP A 8 5.69 14.08 4.05
C ASP A 8 5.96 12.62 4.46
N ALA A 9 6.93 12.40 5.36
CA ALA A 9 7.32 11.07 5.82
C ALA A 9 6.27 10.40 6.72
N ILE A 10 5.44 11.17 7.44
CA ILE A 10 4.38 10.64 8.31
C ILE A 10 3.01 10.60 7.63
N ASP A 11 2.89 11.09 6.39
CA ASP A 11 1.66 10.99 5.63
C ASP A 11 1.26 9.51 5.45
N LEU A 12 -0.01 9.21 5.73
CA LEU A 12 -0.52 7.85 5.73
C LEU A 12 -0.44 7.22 4.32
N THR A 13 -0.72 8.01 3.29
CA THR A 13 -0.67 7.54 1.90
C THR A 13 0.77 7.25 1.49
N HIS A 14 1.72 8.14 1.80
CA HIS A 14 3.14 7.88 1.56
C HIS A 14 3.65 6.66 2.32
N CYS A 15 3.24 6.48 3.58
CA CYS A 15 3.59 5.30 4.35
C CYS A 15 3.11 3.98 3.70
N CYS A 16 1.90 3.97 3.15
CA CYS A 16 1.34 2.81 2.46
C CYS A 16 2.04 2.56 1.11
N GLU A 17 2.22 3.61 0.30
CA GLU A 17 2.81 3.50 -1.03
C GLU A 17 4.33 3.26 -1.01
N GLY A 18 5.03 3.64 0.06
CA GLY A 18 6.44 3.34 0.26
C GLY A 18 6.73 1.86 0.56
N ARG A 19 5.72 1.05 0.91
CA ARG A 19 5.88 -0.38 1.26
C ARG A 19 5.62 -1.28 0.06
N THR A 20 6.56 -1.28 -0.90
CA THR A 20 6.43 -1.92 -2.22
C THR A 20 6.82 -3.40 -2.31
N SER A 21 7.25 -4.00 -1.20
CA SER A 21 7.58 -5.43 -1.15
C SER A 21 6.39 -6.32 -1.51
N TYR A 22 6.65 -7.57 -1.91
CA TYR A 22 5.58 -8.57 -2.10
C TYR A 22 4.76 -8.72 -0.80
N GLY A 23 3.43 -8.62 -0.92
CA GLY A 23 2.54 -8.58 0.26
C GLY A 23 2.34 -7.18 0.86
N GLY A 24 2.95 -6.15 0.29
CA GLY A 24 2.87 -4.77 0.78
C GLY A 24 1.47 -4.14 0.63
N PRO A 25 1.19 -3.07 1.39
CA PRO A 25 -0.11 -2.40 1.45
C PRO A 25 -0.36 -1.37 0.35
N THR A 26 0.52 -1.24 -0.66
CA THR A 26 0.25 -0.33 -1.79
C THR A 26 -1.08 -0.69 -2.44
N GLN A 27 -1.79 0.32 -2.96
CA GLN A 27 -3.07 0.09 -3.61
C GLN A 27 -2.96 -0.97 -4.73
N ALA A 28 -1.90 -0.87 -5.54
CA ALA A 28 -1.63 -1.81 -6.62
C ALA A 28 -1.41 -3.26 -6.11
N SER A 29 -0.65 -3.41 -5.02
CA SER A 29 -0.40 -4.72 -4.41
C SER A 29 -1.68 -5.34 -3.86
N VAL A 30 -2.47 -4.57 -3.11
CA VAL A 30 -3.73 -5.04 -2.52
C VAL A 30 -4.77 -5.41 -3.59
N LEU A 31 -4.93 -4.59 -4.63
CA LEU A 31 -5.84 -4.90 -5.74
C LEU A 31 -5.46 -6.19 -6.45
N LYS A 32 -4.16 -6.42 -6.70
CA LYS A 32 -3.67 -7.68 -7.25
C LYS A 32 -3.98 -8.85 -6.34
N GLN A 33 -3.72 -8.74 -5.04
CA GLN A 33 -3.99 -9.81 -4.07
C GLN A 33 -5.48 -10.12 -3.98
N ILE A 34 -6.35 -9.12 -4.01
CA ILE A 34 -7.81 -9.31 -4.04
C ILE A 34 -8.21 -10.10 -5.29
N ALA A 35 -7.69 -9.73 -6.47
CA ALA A 35 -7.97 -10.44 -7.71
C ALA A 35 -7.48 -11.90 -7.66
N ASP A 36 -6.26 -12.11 -7.16
CA ASP A 36 -5.66 -13.44 -7.01
C ASP A 36 -6.48 -14.33 -6.07
N VAL A 37 -7.00 -13.77 -4.96
CA VAL A 37 -7.84 -14.50 -4.01
C VAL A 37 -9.19 -14.83 -4.63
N LYS A 38 -9.87 -13.85 -5.26
CA LYS A 38 -11.15 -14.07 -5.95
C LYS A 38 -11.07 -15.20 -6.97
N SER A 39 -10.02 -15.20 -7.79
CA SER A 39 -9.77 -16.26 -8.77
C SER A 39 -9.57 -17.65 -8.15
N LYS A 40 -9.11 -17.76 -6.90
CA LYS A 40 -8.87 -19.05 -6.22
C LYS A 40 -10.10 -19.58 -5.48
N ILE A 41 -11.03 -18.70 -5.08
CA ILE A 41 -12.18 -19.08 -4.25
C ILE A 41 -13.49 -19.23 -5.03
N ASN A 42 -13.45 -19.17 -6.38
CA ASN A 42 -14.63 -19.20 -7.26
C ASN A 42 -15.72 -18.18 -6.87
N CYS A 43 -15.33 -16.95 -6.51
CA CYS A 43 -16.22 -15.80 -6.30
C CYS A 43 -15.94 -14.70 -7.32
#